data_AF-A0A9E0UVC0-F1
#
_entry.id   AF-A0A9E0UVC0-F1
#
_cell.length_a   1.000
_cell.length_b   1.000
_cell.length_c   1.000
_cell.angle_alpha   90.00
_cell.angle_beta   90.00
_cell.angle_gamma   90.00
#
_symmetry.space_group_name_H-M   'P 1'
#
loop_
_entity.id
_entity.type
_entity.pdbx_description
1 polymer ?
#
loop_
_entity_poly.entity_id
_entity_poly.type
_entity_poly.pdbx_seq_one_letter_code
_entity_poly.pdbx_strand_id
1 'polypeptide(L)'
;MLSTSTIAILKSLNPQEIKRFGDFINSPYHNSTKSIDKIYKIVSKAYPEFASQDLEPETMAKEVFGAGAYKEKRLKNLCAEFGSLLQKFIGYEQINENGLELDINITKGLVMRGVFKSAVNFIEKSEARTEEIPFFHSDLIHYRYNIGCGKKQIKGASQNAFYKNELNEIENERCDALVSLFMRDFYEAAHMYDVSKGLGYLTNVNVLENFIDAFDISLFLDSLKKTNNKYYTFIKTHYQLYYHFKNEISEELFYELKNDVFKLAHLVGQLNAFDLILKTIHLIQIKLAPIDRKYYHDIVDFGKLFCELKIFETNEEVKISIGTINDIFLPAVIVKEYDWAEEFAREYCQYLEEDLKENQLNYCLGVLSFKRGRYEESLNFLNSIKLTTFQQKHSVYYYYLMNYIEMRAFENALSTLQAFKQFFIDQKNLPVFFQDANKSLKYFHEIIKCEMDGKRIDGLLYEEAKAKSSFPHKIYVIEKMEKLM
;
A
#
# COMPACT_ATOMS: atom_id res chain seq x y z
N MET A 1 19.74 18.95 21.23
CA MET A 1 20.25 20.15 20.52
C MET A 1 20.07 20.01 19.02
N LEU A 2 20.53 18.90 18.43
CA LEU A 2 19.86 18.35 17.25
C LEU A 2 18.43 17.97 17.62
N SER A 3 17.50 18.14 16.68
CA SER A 3 16.11 17.75 16.90
C SER A 3 15.95 16.24 16.74
N THR A 4 14.91 15.67 17.36
CA THR A 4 14.54 14.26 17.15
C THR A 4 14.34 13.93 15.67
N SER A 5 13.74 14.86 14.91
CA SER A 5 13.57 14.72 13.46
C SER A 5 14.92 14.67 12.71
N THR A 6 15.88 15.52 13.08
CA THR A 6 17.23 15.50 12.47
C THR A 6 17.93 14.18 12.73
N ILE A 7 17.86 13.66 13.96
CA ILE A 7 18.46 12.37 14.31
C ILE A 7 17.78 11.23 13.55
N ALA A 8 16.45 11.27 13.40
CA ALA A 8 15.71 10.26 12.64
C ALA A 8 16.17 10.20 11.17
N ILE A 9 16.33 11.36 10.50
CA ILE A 9 16.84 11.42 9.13
C ILE A 9 18.28 10.91 9.06
N LEU A 10 19.15 11.29 10.00
CA LEU A 10 20.53 10.79 10.02
C LEU A 10 20.61 9.26 10.17
N LYS A 11 19.70 8.67 10.95
CA LYS A 11 19.60 7.21 11.15
C LYS A 11 19.08 6.48 9.91
N SER A 12 18.33 7.14 9.04
CA SER A 12 17.86 6.52 7.78
C SER A 12 18.94 6.48 6.72
N LEU A 13 20.00 7.29 6.83
CA LEU A 13 21.07 7.32 5.83
C LEU A 13 22.00 6.12 5.93
N ASN A 14 22.35 5.55 4.77
CA ASN A 14 23.40 4.56 4.66
C ASN A 14 24.81 5.22 4.73
N PRO A 15 25.89 4.44 4.91
CA PRO A 15 27.24 4.98 5.04
C PRO A 15 27.71 5.84 3.85
N GLN A 16 27.24 5.54 2.63
CA GLN A 16 27.60 6.32 1.45
C GLN A 16 26.87 7.66 1.43
N GLU A 17 25.59 7.69 1.80
CA GLU A 17 24.81 8.92 1.91
C GLU A 17 25.34 9.85 3.00
N ILE A 18 25.76 9.31 4.16
CA ILE A 18 26.42 10.11 5.21
C ILE A 18 27.68 10.78 4.66
N LYS A 19 28.44 10.10 3.80
CA LYS A 19 29.63 10.67 3.15
C LYS A 19 29.24 11.74 2.13
N ARG A 20 28.28 11.47 1.24
CA ARG A 20 27.78 12.44 0.26
C ARG A 20 27.17 13.67 0.92
N PHE A 21 26.54 13.52 2.09
CA PHE A 21 26.08 14.65 2.89
C PHE A 21 27.25 15.51 3.37
N GLY A 22 28.39 14.91 3.69
CA GLY A 22 29.63 15.64 3.98
C GLY A 22 30.11 16.47 2.78
N ASP A 23 30.11 15.89 1.59
CA ASP A 23 30.45 16.59 0.35
C ASP A 23 29.47 17.75 0.08
N PHE A 24 28.18 17.54 0.32
CA PHE A 24 27.13 18.55 0.24
C PHE A 24 27.37 19.71 1.22
N ILE A 25 27.68 19.42 2.48
CA ILE A 25 27.98 20.43 3.52
C ILE A 25 29.29 21.18 3.23
N ASN A 26 30.27 20.53 2.60
CA ASN A 26 31.54 21.16 2.24
C ASN A 26 31.45 21.96 0.95
N SER A 27 30.37 21.82 0.17
CA SER A 27 30.16 22.58 -1.05
C SER A 27 29.86 24.05 -0.73
N PRO A 28 30.65 25.00 -1.26
CA PRO A 28 30.41 26.43 -1.06
C PRO A 28 29.09 26.91 -1.70
N TYR A 29 28.50 26.10 -2.59
CA TYR A 29 27.20 26.37 -3.19
C TYR A 29 26.04 26.16 -2.21
N HIS A 30 26.16 25.21 -1.28
CA HIS A 30 25.12 24.88 -0.30
C HIS A 30 25.39 25.44 1.10
N ASN A 31 26.66 25.59 1.47
CA ASN A 31 27.05 26.05 2.80
C ASN A 31 28.34 26.89 2.74
N SER A 32 28.30 28.06 3.37
CA SER A 32 29.48 28.92 3.58
C SER A 32 29.94 28.98 5.04
N THR A 33 29.19 28.34 5.95
CA THR A 33 29.42 28.38 7.39
C THR A 33 30.35 27.26 7.82
N LYS A 34 31.63 27.59 8.10
CA LYS A 34 32.64 26.63 8.59
C LYS A 34 32.24 25.88 9.87
N SER A 35 31.40 26.49 10.71
CA SER A 35 30.91 25.84 11.95
C SER A 35 30.03 24.62 11.67
N ILE A 36 29.36 24.58 10.51
CA ILE A 36 28.48 23.46 10.13
C ILE A 36 29.31 22.25 9.68
N ASP A 37 30.43 22.45 8.98
CA ASP A 37 31.40 21.39 8.68
C ASP A 37 31.92 20.74 9.98
N LYS A 38 32.21 21.55 11.01
CA LYS A 38 32.56 21.01 12.33
C LYS A 38 31.44 20.18 12.94
N ILE A 39 30.19 20.65 12.89
CA ILE A 39 29.03 19.88 13.38
C ILE A 39 28.91 18.56 12.62
N TYR A 40 29.03 18.56 11.28
CA TYR A 40 29.03 17.35 10.47
C TYR A 40 30.11 16.35 10.90
N LYS A 41 31.34 16.81 11.17
CA LYS A 41 32.45 15.95 11.62
C LYS A 41 32.19 15.31 12.98
N ILE A 42 31.50 16.00 13.88
CA ILE A 42 31.10 15.46 15.18
C ILE A 42 29.99 14.42 14.99
N VAL A 43 28.96 14.79 14.22
CA VAL A 43 27.77 13.97 13.99
C VAL A 43 28.10 12.68 13.24
N SER A 44 28.90 12.75 12.17
CA SER A 44 29.27 11.58 11.36
C SER A 44 30.08 10.54 12.15
N LYS A 45 30.90 10.96 13.13
CA LYS A 45 31.60 10.05 14.05
C LYS A 45 30.67 9.30 14.99
N ALA A 46 29.48 9.86 15.26
CA ALA A 46 28.49 9.24 16.13
C ALA A 46 27.56 8.27 15.39
N TYR A 47 27.72 8.08 14.07
CA TYR A 47 26.99 7.09 13.29
C TYR A 47 27.27 5.65 13.80
N PRO A 48 26.29 4.73 13.81
CA PRO A 48 24.88 4.91 13.44
C PRO A 48 23.97 5.34 14.60
N GLU A 49 24.45 5.27 15.85
CA GLU A 49 23.57 5.39 17.02
C GLU A 49 23.21 6.84 17.37
N PHE A 50 24.10 7.77 17.05
CA PHE A 50 23.99 9.20 17.37
C PHE A 50 23.71 9.47 18.86
N ALA A 51 24.30 8.64 19.73
CA ALA A 51 24.19 8.72 21.18
C ALA A 51 25.55 9.04 21.87
N SER A 52 26.52 9.57 21.11
CA SER A 52 27.84 9.94 21.66
C SER A 52 27.73 11.10 22.64
N GLN A 53 28.54 11.07 23.71
CA GLN A 53 28.74 12.22 24.61
C GLN A 53 29.26 13.47 23.87
N ASP A 54 29.83 13.31 22.68
CA ASP A 54 30.28 14.41 21.82
C ASP A 54 29.09 15.23 21.26
N LEU A 55 27.90 14.65 21.26
CA LEU A 55 26.66 15.33 20.86
C LEU A 55 26.00 16.11 22.00
N GLU A 56 26.52 15.98 23.23
CA GLU A 56 26.04 16.77 24.35
C GLU A 56 26.30 18.26 24.10
N PRO A 57 25.36 19.15 24.46
CA PRO A 57 25.42 20.57 24.10
C PRO A 57 26.74 21.27 24.44
N GLU A 58 27.27 21.00 25.62
CA GLU A 58 28.49 21.62 26.15
C GLU A 58 29.74 21.12 25.42
N THR A 59 29.82 19.81 25.17
CA THR A 59 30.92 19.16 24.42
C THR A 59 30.92 19.66 22.99
N MET A 60 29.76 19.61 22.32
CA MET A 60 29.61 20.08 20.95
C MET A 60 29.97 21.57 20.81
N ALA A 61 29.54 22.41 21.75
CA ALA A 61 29.87 23.84 21.73
C ALA A 61 31.37 24.11 21.83
N LYS A 62 32.07 23.35 22.69
CA LYS A 62 33.51 23.46 22.89
C LYS A 62 34.27 23.11 21.61
N GLU A 63 33.85 22.06 20.90
CA GLU A 63 34.49 21.67 19.63
C GLU A 63 34.18 22.65 18.49
N VAL A 64 32.94 23.14 18.41
CA VAL A 64 32.51 24.05 17.35
C VAL A 64 33.15 25.44 17.53
N PHE A 65 33.08 26.01 18.73
CA PHE A 65 33.50 27.40 19.00
C PHE A 65 34.91 27.55 19.61
N GLY A 66 35.50 26.48 20.16
CA GLY A 66 36.75 26.55 20.93
C GLY A 66 36.56 26.86 22.42
N ALA A 67 37.64 27.15 23.13
CA ALA A 67 37.59 27.50 24.55
C ALA A 67 36.94 28.89 24.75
N GLY A 68 35.81 28.94 25.46
CA GLY A 68 35.08 30.17 25.77
C GLY A 68 33.71 29.91 26.40
N ALA A 69 32.99 30.98 26.75
CA ALA A 69 31.66 30.88 27.35
C ALA A 69 30.68 30.19 26.38
N TYR A 70 30.00 29.15 26.88
CA TYR A 70 28.99 28.38 26.16
C TYR A 70 27.88 29.31 25.61
N LYS A 71 27.80 29.42 24.27
CA LYS A 71 26.79 30.23 23.57
C LYS A 71 25.64 29.37 23.09
N GLU A 72 24.83 28.89 24.03
CA GLU A 72 23.72 27.96 23.79
C GLU A 72 22.83 28.36 22.60
N LYS A 73 22.34 29.61 22.57
CA LYS A 73 21.47 30.11 21.49
C LYS A 73 22.13 30.02 20.12
N ARG A 74 23.44 30.29 20.04
CA ARG A 74 24.19 30.23 18.79
C ARG A 74 24.33 28.79 18.31
N LEU A 75 24.64 27.85 19.22
CA LEU A 75 24.75 26.44 18.86
C LEU A 75 23.40 25.87 18.42
N LYS A 76 22.32 26.19 19.14
CA LYS A 76 20.96 25.79 18.76
C LYS A 76 20.58 26.24 17.35
N ASN A 77 20.91 27.47 16.98
CA ASN A 77 20.67 27.97 15.62
C ASN A 77 21.49 27.20 14.57
N LEU A 78 22.76 26.90 14.84
CA LEU A 78 23.59 26.10 13.93
C LEU A 78 23.09 24.67 13.79
N CYS A 79 22.61 24.04 14.86
CA CYS A 79 22.00 22.71 14.81
C CYS A 79 20.69 22.70 14.00
N ALA A 80 19.89 23.77 14.10
CA ALA A 80 18.70 23.93 13.26
C ALA A 80 19.05 24.13 11.79
N GLU A 81 20.08 24.95 11.49
CA GLU A 81 20.59 25.15 10.13
C GLU A 81 21.16 23.86 9.53
N PHE A 82 21.94 23.10 10.32
CA PHE A 82 22.42 21.76 9.95
C PHE A 82 21.26 20.81 9.62
N GLY A 83 20.21 20.79 10.44
CA GLY A 83 19.01 20.00 10.17
C GLY A 83 18.29 20.42 8.87
N SER A 84 18.23 21.72 8.57
CA SER A 84 17.66 22.21 7.31
C SER A 84 18.51 21.83 6.10
N LEU A 85 19.84 21.86 6.22
CA LEU A 85 20.75 21.40 5.16
C LEU A 85 20.62 19.90 4.92
N LEU A 86 20.44 19.11 5.98
CA LEU A 86 20.17 17.69 5.86
C LEU A 86 18.87 17.41 5.10
N GLN A 87 17.78 18.12 5.41
CA GLN A 87 16.52 18.00 4.65
C GLN A 87 16.68 18.36 3.17
N LYS A 88 17.44 19.42 2.86
CA LYS A 88 17.76 19.78 1.46
C LYS A 88 18.55 18.66 0.78
N PHE A 89 19.54 18.11 1.46
CA PHE A 89 20.33 16.99 0.95
C PHE A 89 19.45 15.80 0.58
N ILE A 90 18.51 15.39 1.44
CA ILE A 90 17.53 14.34 1.10
C ILE A 90 16.79 14.66 -0.20
N GLY A 91 16.34 15.91 -0.38
CA GLY A 91 15.69 16.33 -1.62
C GLY A 91 16.61 16.22 -2.86
N TYR A 92 17.90 16.52 -2.73
CA TYR A 92 18.86 16.35 -3.82
C TYR A 92 19.14 14.89 -4.14
N GLU A 93 19.25 14.02 -3.13
CA GLU A 93 19.41 12.59 -3.33
C GLU A 93 18.20 12.01 -4.06
N GLN A 94 16.98 12.38 -3.65
CA GLN A 94 15.75 11.94 -4.31
C GLN A 94 15.69 12.36 -5.79
N ILE A 95 16.12 13.58 -6.13
CA ILE A 95 16.17 14.07 -7.53
C ILE A 95 17.25 13.32 -8.32
N ASN A 96 18.37 12.99 -7.69
CA ASN A 96 19.45 12.26 -8.35
C ASN A 96 19.06 10.79 -8.61
N GLU A 97 18.34 10.17 -7.69
CA GLU A 97 17.79 8.82 -7.85
C GLU A 97 16.69 8.80 -8.92
N ASN A 98 15.77 9.78 -8.91
CA ASN A 98 14.76 9.94 -9.95
C ASN A 98 15.29 10.78 -11.13
N GLY A 99 16.09 10.14 -11.99
CA GLY A 99 16.70 10.79 -13.15
C GLY A 99 15.71 11.55 -14.06
N LEU A 100 14.43 11.13 -14.11
CA LEU A 100 13.41 11.80 -14.92
C LEU A 100 13.10 13.21 -14.43
N GLU A 101 13.04 13.43 -13.11
CA GLU A 101 12.75 14.76 -12.56
C GLU A 101 13.90 15.72 -12.83
N LEU A 102 15.15 15.25 -12.73
CA LEU A 102 16.31 16.02 -13.13
C LEU A 102 16.27 16.39 -14.62
N ASP A 103 15.90 15.43 -15.48
CA ASP A 103 15.80 15.64 -16.92
C ASP A 103 14.72 16.69 -17.29
N ILE A 104 13.58 16.69 -16.59
CA ILE A 104 12.54 17.73 -16.70
C ILE A 104 13.13 19.11 -16.35
N ASN A 105 13.84 19.20 -15.24
CA ASN A 105 14.40 20.47 -14.76
C ASN A 105 15.54 20.99 -15.63
N ILE A 106 16.41 20.11 -16.16
CA ILE A 106 17.43 20.46 -17.14
C ILE A 106 16.77 20.99 -18.42
N THR A 107 15.76 20.28 -18.94
CA THR A 107 15.01 20.71 -20.13
C THR A 107 14.41 22.09 -19.94
N LYS A 108 13.65 22.29 -18.85
CA LYS A 108 13.06 23.59 -18.51
C LYS A 108 14.13 24.68 -18.39
N GLY A 109 15.24 24.38 -17.72
CA GLY A 109 16.35 25.31 -17.52
C GLY A 109 17.04 25.74 -18.83
N LEU A 110 17.25 24.81 -19.77
CA LEU A 110 17.84 25.10 -21.08
C LEU A 110 16.89 25.92 -21.96
N VAL A 111 15.60 25.57 -21.95
CA VAL A 111 14.55 26.27 -22.71
C VAL A 111 14.36 27.70 -22.20
N MET A 112 14.28 27.90 -20.88
CA MET A 112 14.15 29.24 -20.28
C MET A 112 15.34 30.16 -20.60
N ARG A 113 16.52 29.59 -20.85
CA ARG A 113 17.73 30.33 -21.26
C ARG A 113 17.82 30.55 -22.78
N GLY A 114 16.86 30.05 -23.55
CA GLY A 114 16.85 30.16 -25.02
C GLY A 114 17.87 29.27 -25.73
N VAL A 115 18.50 28.31 -25.03
CA VAL A 115 19.56 27.46 -25.60
C VAL A 115 18.94 26.22 -26.26
N PHE A 116 18.07 26.44 -27.25
CA PHE A 116 17.17 25.42 -27.78
C PHE A 116 17.87 24.23 -28.44
N LYS A 117 18.99 24.44 -29.14
CA LYS A 117 19.75 23.34 -29.74
C LYS A 117 20.26 22.35 -28.69
N SER A 118 20.77 22.87 -27.57
CA SER A 118 21.20 22.04 -26.43
C SER A 118 20.01 21.34 -25.77
N ALA A 119 18.87 22.03 -25.66
CA ALA A 119 17.64 21.43 -25.13
C ALA A 119 17.17 20.25 -25.98
N VAL A 120 17.11 20.39 -27.31
CA VAL A 120 16.71 19.31 -28.24
C VAL A 120 17.64 18.10 -28.09
N ASN A 121 18.95 18.31 -28.21
CA ASN A 121 19.94 17.24 -28.08
C ASN A 121 19.87 16.52 -26.72
N PHE A 122 19.55 17.26 -25.66
CA PHE A 122 19.39 16.70 -24.33
C PHE A 122 18.11 15.85 -24.23
N ILE A 123 16.98 16.39 -24.71
CA ILE A 123 15.68 15.70 -24.72
C ILE A 123 15.77 14.38 -25.49
N GLU A 124 16.39 14.36 -26.68
CA GLU A 124 16.54 13.13 -27.48
C GLU A 124 17.30 12.04 -26.71
N LYS A 125 18.39 12.41 -26.04
CA LYS A 125 19.16 11.47 -25.20
C LYS A 125 18.39 11.03 -23.96
N SER A 126 17.56 11.92 -23.43
CA SER A 126 16.73 11.67 -22.25
C SER A 126 15.63 10.67 -22.58
N GLU A 127 14.90 10.88 -23.68
CA GLU A 127 13.84 9.98 -24.15
C GLU A 127 14.34 8.58 -24.48
N ALA A 128 15.53 8.45 -25.07
CA ALA A 128 16.15 7.14 -25.32
C ALA A 128 16.38 6.31 -24.04
N ARG A 129 16.59 6.96 -22.88
CA ARG A 129 16.75 6.25 -21.59
C ARG A 129 15.43 5.78 -20.99
N THR A 130 14.30 6.20 -21.54
CA THR A 130 12.96 5.88 -21.02
C THR A 130 12.34 4.63 -21.63
N GLU A 131 12.99 4.00 -22.61
CA GLU A 131 12.46 2.87 -23.36
C GLU A 131 12.18 1.64 -22.49
N GLU A 132 12.99 1.43 -21.44
CA GLU A 132 12.84 0.31 -20.50
C GLU A 132 11.82 0.60 -19.39
N ILE A 133 11.34 1.84 -19.27
CA ILE A 133 10.38 2.23 -18.23
C ILE A 133 8.97 1.86 -18.68
N PRO A 134 8.16 1.19 -17.83
CA PRO A 134 6.79 0.81 -18.19
C PRO A 134 5.97 2.00 -18.70
N PHE A 135 5.23 1.79 -19.79
CA PHE A 135 4.60 2.87 -20.54
C PHE A 135 3.65 3.75 -19.71
N PHE A 136 2.94 3.15 -18.75
CA PHE A 136 2.02 3.81 -17.82
C PHE A 136 2.62 4.05 -16.44
N HIS A 137 3.95 4.02 -16.30
CA HIS A 137 4.62 4.44 -15.07
C HIS A 137 4.30 5.92 -14.78
N SER A 138 3.84 6.23 -13.56
CA SER A 138 3.43 7.58 -13.16
C SER A 138 4.47 8.64 -13.53
N ASP A 139 5.72 8.41 -13.13
CA ASP A 139 6.83 9.34 -13.39
C ASP A 139 7.11 9.50 -14.88
N LEU A 140 6.92 8.45 -15.69
CA LEU A 140 7.10 8.54 -17.13
C LEU A 140 6.00 9.36 -17.78
N ILE A 141 4.74 9.21 -17.35
CA ILE A 141 3.64 10.04 -17.86
C ILE A 141 3.85 11.50 -17.44
N HIS A 142 4.30 11.76 -16.20
CA HIS A 142 4.66 13.10 -15.71
C HIS A 142 5.81 13.70 -16.52
N TYR A 143 6.84 12.90 -16.81
CA TYR A 143 7.95 13.26 -17.68
C TYR A 143 7.48 13.63 -19.09
N ARG A 144 6.65 12.80 -19.73
CA ARG A 144 6.12 13.07 -21.09
C ARG A 144 5.35 14.38 -21.16
N TYR A 145 4.52 14.66 -20.16
CA TYR A 145 3.82 15.95 -20.07
C TYR A 145 4.80 17.13 -20.03
N ASN A 146 5.78 17.09 -19.12
CA ASN A 146 6.71 18.20 -18.91
C ASN A 146 7.71 18.39 -20.06
N ILE A 147 8.24 17.30 -20.62
CA ILE A 147 9.08 17.34 -21.82
C ILE A 147 8.28 17.85 -23.02
N GLY A 148 7.01 17.44 -23.16
CA GLY A 148 6.09 17.99 -24.16
C GLY A 148 5.94 19.50 -24.05
N CYS A 149 5.82 20.04 -22.83
CA CYS A 149 5.82 21.50 -22.59
C CYS A 149 7.13 22.16 -23.08
N GLY A 150 8.28 21.55 -22.80
CA GLY A 150 9.59 22.03 -23.28
C GLY A 150 9.69 22.02 -24.81
N LYS A 151 9.33 20.90 -25.45
CA LYS A 151 9.30 20.75 -26.91
C LYS A 151 8.39 21.78 -27.58
N LYS A 152 7.19 22.00 -27.04
CA LYS A 152 6.26 23.03 -27.50
C LYS A 152 6.90 24.42 -27.48
N GLN A 153 7.54 24.79 -26.37
CA GLN A 153 8.16 26.10 -26.22
C GLN A 153 9.33 26.30 -27.21
N ILE A 154 10.17 25.28 -27.41
CA ILE A 154 11.24 25.28 -28.41
C ILE A 154 10.67 25.54 -29.81
N LYS A 155 9.64 24.79 -30.19
CA LYS A 155 9.03 24.90 -31.52
C LYS A 155 8.34 26.25 -31.72
N GLY A 156 7.61 26.76 -30.73
CA GLY A 156 6.98 28.08 -30.78
C GLY A 156 7.98 29.23 -30.99
N ALA A 157 9.20 29.11 -30.47
CA ALA A 157 10.26 30.10 -30.66
C ALA A 157 10.97 29.99 -32.03
N SER A 158 10.83 28.86 -32.75
CA SER A 158 11.61 28.57 -33.95
C SER A 158 11.10 29.20 -35.26
N GLN A 159 10.01 29.98 -35.24
CA GLN A 159 9.38 30.74 -36.36
C GLN A 159 9.09 29.97 -37.67
N ASN A 160 9.44 28.70 -37.79
CA ASN A 160 9.26 27.92 -39.02
C ASN A 160 7.91 27.21 -39.05
N ALA A 161 7.00 27.68 -39.91
CA ALA A 161 5.66 27.13 -40.13
C ALA A 161 5.63 25.71 -40.76
N PHE A 162 6.79 25.11 -41.05
CA PHE A 162 6.93 23.80 -41.72
C PHE A 162 6.74 22.57 -40.80
N TYR A 163 6.55 22.75 -39.49
CA TYR A 163 6.50 21.66 -38.51
C TYR A 163 5.10 21.34 -37.95
N LYS A 164 4.02 21.64 -38.70
CA LYS A 164 2.63 21.48 -38.19
C LYS A 164 2.31 20.06 -37.70
N ASN A 165 2.79 19.02 -38.39
CA ASN A 165 2.52 17.63 -38.00
C ASN A 165 3.24 17.24 -36.71
N GLU A 166 4.53 17.58 -36.58
CA GLU A 166 5.29 17.35 -35.35
C GLU A 166 4.72 18.12 -34.15
N LEU A 167 4.24 19.36 -34.36
CA LEU A 167 3.61 20.13 -33.29
C LEU A 167 2.30 19.47 -32.81
N ASN A 168 1.50 18.92 -33.74
CA ASN A 168 0.29 18.20 -33.39
C ASN A 168 0.61 16.94 -32.56
N GLU A 169 1.64 16.19 -32.93
CA GLU A 169 2.09 15.01 -32.17
C GLU A 169 2.54 15.39 -30.76
N ILE A 170 3.34 16.46 -30.62
CA ILE A 170 3.78 16.97 -29.32
C ILE A 170 2.59 17.40 -28.46
N GLU A 171 1.62 18.13 -29.04
CA GLU A 171 0.44 18.57 -28.29
C GLU A 171 -0.47 17.42 -27.91
N ASN A 172 -0.68 16.46 -28.80
CA ASN A 172 -1.47 15.27 -28.50
C ASN A 172 -0.84 14.48 -27.35
N GLU A 173 0.47 14.19 -27.42
CA GLU A 173 1.17 13.47 -26.35
C GLU A 173 1.06 14.19 -25.01
N ARG A 174 1.29 15.51 -25.02
CA ARG A 174 1.26 16.35 -23.83
C ARG A 174 -0.14 16.37 -23.21
N CYS A 175 -1.17 16.55 -24.02
CA CYS A 175 -2.57 16.57 -23.56
C CYS A 175 -2.99 15.19 -23.04
N ASP A 176 -2.68 14.12 -23.77
CA ASP A 176 -2.98 12.76 -23.38
C ASP A 176 -2.32 12.40 -22.04
N ALA A 177 -1.03 12.74 -21.86
CA ALA A 177 -0.32 12.53 -20.61
C ALA A 177 -0.93 13.31 -19.44
N LEU A 178 -1.24 14.60 -19.65
CA LEU A 178 -1.88 15.44 -18.62
C LEU A 178 -3.22 14.87 -18.17
N VAL A 179 -4.09 14.56 -19.14
CA VAL A 179 -5.44 14.05 -18.85
C VAL A 179 -5.35 12.69 -18.19
N SER A 180 -4.45 11.82 -18.63
CA SER A 180 -4.30 10.47 -18.06
C SER A 180 -3.81 10.51 -16.61
N LEU A 181 -2.82 11.37 -16.30
CA LEU A 181 -2.36 11.59 -14.92
C LEU A 181 -3.51 12.07 -14.04
N PHE A 182 -4.21 13.12 -14.51
CA PHE A 182 -5.34 13.68 -13.79
C PHE A 182 -6.43 12.64 -13.52
N MET A 183 -6.87 11.90 -14.55
CA MET A 183 -7.94 10.92 -14.40
C MET A 183 -7.55 9.79 -13.44
N ARG A 184 -6.32 9.28 -13.53
CA ARG A 184 -5.83 8.24 -12.61
C ARG A 184 -5.75 8.75 -11.16
N ASP A 185 -5.15 9.92 -10.93
CA ASP A 185 -5.07 10.50 -9.57
C ASP A 185 -6.44 10.89 -9.02
N PHE A 186 -7.34 11.32 -9.90
CA PHE A 186 -8.71 11.64 -9.56
C PHE A 186 -9.47 10.40 -9.04
N TYR A 187 -9.41 9.28 -9.76
CA TYR A 187 -10.09 8.05 -9.33
C TYR A 187 -9.44 7.42 -8.10
N GLU A 188 -8.12 7.54 -7.96
CA GLU A 188 -7.40 7.19 -6.73
C GLU A 188 -7.97 7.94 -5.52
N ALA A 189 -8.01 9.26 -5.62
CA ALA A 189 -8.49 10.12 -4.55
C ALA A 189 -9.98 9.88 -4.27
N ALA A 190 -10.80 9.67 -5.31
CA ALA A 190 -12.22 9.39 -5.16
C ALA A 190 -12.47 8.06 -4.43
N HIS A 191 -11.74 7.01 -4.80
CA HIS A 191 -11.79 5.72 -4.12
C HIS A 191 -11.39 5.83 -2.64
N MET A 192 -10.24 6.44 -2.35
CA MET A 192 -9.74 6.62 -0.98
C MET A 192 -10.68 7.47 -0.12
N TYR A 193 -11.30 8.49 -0.72
CA TYR A 193 -12.30 9.31 -0.08
C TYR A 193 -13.56 8.50 0.28
N ASP A 194 -14.09 7.70 -0.64
CA ASP A 194 -15.26 6.85 -0.37
C ASP A 194 -14.98 5.78 0.69
N VAL A 195 -13.80 5.15 0.66
CA VAL A 195 -13.35 4.22 1.72
C VAL A 195 -13.33 4.94 3.07
N SER A 196 -12.73 6.13 3.14
CA SER A 196 -12.63 6.93 4.37
C SER A 196 -14.00 7.37 4.90
N LYS A 197 -14.93 7.73 4.00
CA LYS A 197 -16.32 8.05 4.31
C LYS A 197 -17.07 6.82 4.83
N GLY A 198 -16.88 5.67 4.22
CA GLY A 198 -17.46 4.39 4.66
C GLY A 198 -16.99 3.95 6.05
N LEU A 199 -15.75 4.31 6.42
CA LEU A 199 -15.19 4.11 7.77
C LEU A 199 -15.60 5.19 8.78
N GLY A 200 -16.34 6.22 8.35
CA GLY A 200 -16.80 7.31 9.21
C GLY A 200 -15.73 8.37 9.54
N TYR A 201 -14.60 8.38 8.85
CA TYR A 201 -13.54 9.39 9.06
C TYR A 201 -13.87 10.73 8.40
N LEU A 202 -14.71 10.73 7.37
CA LEU A 202 -15.07 11.92 6.60
C LEU A 202 -16.60 12.06 6.50
N THR A 203 -17.08 13.31 6.57
CA THR A 203 -18.52 13.62 6.57
C THR A 203 -18.96 14.67 5.55
N ASN A 204 -18.03 15.35 4.86
CA ASN A 204 -18.34 16.54 4.05
C ASN A 204 -18.08 16.31 2.57
N VAL A 205 -19.07 16.60 1.71
CA VAL A 205 -18.94 16.62 0.24
C VAL A 205 -17.68 17.37 -0.19
N ASN A 206 -16.91 16.76 -1.11
CA ASN A 206 -15.67 17.33 -1.62
C ASN A 206 -15.77 17.65 -3.12
N VAL A 207 -14.74 18.30 -3.66
CA VAL A 207 -14.67 18.66 -5.08
C VAL A 207 -14.70 17.44 -6.03
N LEU A 208 -14.33 16.25 -5.55
CA LEU A 208 -14.31 15.03 -6.36
C LEU A 208 -15.75 14.58 -6.67
N GLU A 209 -16.63 14.56 -5.66
CA GLU A 209 -18.05 14.22 -5.84
C GLU A 209 -18.70 15.17 -6.87
N ASN A 210 -18.46 16.49 -6.76
CA ASN A 210 -18.97 17.47 -7.73
C ASN A 210 -18.46 17.23 -9.16
N PHE A 211 -17.21 16.82 -9.33
CA PHE A 211 -16.64 16.53 -10.65
C PHE A 211 -17.25 15.25 -11.25
N ILE A 212 -17.40 14.18 -10.45
CA ILE A 212 -18.06 12.93 -10.88
C ILE A 212 -19.48 13.21 -11.36
N ASP A 213 -20.24 14.02 -10.63
CA ASP A 213 -21.63 14.31 -10.98
C ASP A 213 -21.76 15.19 -12.23
N ALA A 214 -20.78 16.05 -12.49
CA ALA A 214 -20.80 16.98 -13.62
C ALA A 214 -20.17 16.41 -14.90
N PHE A 215 -19.31 15.40 -14.80
CA PHE A 215 -18.51 14.91 -15.92
C PHE A 215 -19.09 13.63 -16.54
N ASP A 216 -19.48 13.70 -17.82
CA ASP A 216 -19.95 12.54 -18.57
C ASP A 216 -18.77 11.64 -18.98
N ILE A 217 -18.41 10.76 -18.06
CA ILE A 217 -17.31 9.80 -18.24
C ILE A 217 -17.57 8.81 -19.37
N SER A 218 -18.82 8.42 -19.60
CA SER A 218 -19.17 7.47 -20.67
C SER A 218 -18.89 8.08 -22.03
N LEU A 219 -19.33 9.33 -22.25
CA LEU A 219 -19.05 10.06 -23.48
C LEU A 219 -17.53 10.27 -23.69
N PHE A 220 -16.80 10.54 -22.62
CA PHE A 220 -15.35 10.71 -22.67
C PHE A 220 -14.63 9.41 -23.08
N LEU A 221 -14.95 8.28 -22.41
CA LEU A 221 -14.36 6.98 -22.72
C LEU A 221 -14.70 6.51 -24.14
N ASP A 222 -15.93 6.74 -24.62
CA ASP A 222 -16.31 6.44 -25.99
C ASP A 222 -15.51 7.26 -27.01
N SER A 223 -15.22 8.52 -26.69
CA SER A 223 -14.41 9.40 -27.54
C SER A 223 -12.95 8.92 -27.62
N LEU A 224 -12.36 8.51 -26.49
CA LEU A 224 -11.03 7.91 -26.47
C LEU A 224 -10.98 6.59 -27.26
N LYS A 225 -12.01 5.75 -27.13
CA LYS A 225 -12.11 4.49 -27.89
C LYS A 225 -12.16 4.74 -29.40
N LYS A 226 -12.99 5.68 -29.86
CA LYS A 226 -13.14 6.03 -31.28
C LYS A 226 -11.87 6.58 -31.92
N THR A 227 -11.04 7.24 -31.11
CA THR A 227 -9.76 7.81 -31.56
C THR A 227 -8.58 6.84 -31.42
N ASN A 228 -8.82 5.60 -30.98
CA ASN A 228 -7.78 4.62 -30.65
C ASN A 228 -6.71 5.20 -29.71
N ASN A 229 -7.14 6.01 -28.74
CA ASN A 229 -6.22 6.64 -27.81
C ASN A 229 -5.50 5.58 -26.96
N LYS A 230 -4.17 5.65 -26.92
CA LYS A 230 -3.32 4.69 -26.22
C LYS A 230 -3.55 4.62 -24.70
N TYR A 231 -4.13 5.66 -24.10
CA TYR A 231 -4.47 5.69 -22.68
C TYR A 231 -5.90 5.21 -22.38
N TYR A 232 -6.69 4.82 -23.39
CA TYR A 232 -8.08 4.40 -23.21
C TYR A 232 -8.22 3.29 -22.14
N THR A 233 -7.50 2.17 -22.30
CA THR A 233 -7.60 1.05 -21.36
C THR A 233 -7.16 1.46 -19.96
N PHE A 234 -6.06 2.21 -19.85
CA PHE A 234 -5.56 2.70 -18.57
C PHE A 234 -6.61 3.53 -17.82
N ILE A 235 -7.20 4.54 -18.48
CA ILE A 235 -8.22 5.40 -17.86
C ILE A 235 -9.50 4.61 -17.57
N LYS A 236 -9.95 3.76 -18.51
CA LYS A 236 -11.14 2.92 -18.35
C LYS A 236 -11.02 2.00 -17.14
N THR A 237 -9.89 1.34 -16.95
CA THR A 237 -9.65 0.42 -15.82
C THR A 237 -9.70 1.15 -14.48
N HIS A 238 -9.03 2.30 -14.36
CA HIS A 238 -9.10 3.10 -13.12
C HIS A 238 -10.53 3.57 -12.82
N TYR A 239 -11.26 4.02 -13.84
CA TYR A 239 -12.67 4.38 -13.69
C TYR A 239 -13.52 3.19 -13.24
N GLN A 240 -13.40 2.02 -13.89
CA GLN A 240 -14.20 0.84 -13.58
C GLN A 240 -13.94 0.31 -12.16
N LEU A 241 -12.68 0.29 -11.71
CA LEU A 241 -12.33 -0.08 -10.34
C LEU A 241 -12.99 0.85 -9.32
N TYR A 242 -12.97 2.17 -9.58
CA TYR A 242 -13.67 3.14 -8.75
C TYR A 242 -15.20 2.96 -8.81
N TYR A 243 -15.78 2.88 -10.01
CA TYR A 243 -17.23 2.86 -10.21
C TYR A 243 -17.88 1.61 -9.61
N HIS A 244 -17.29 0.43 -9.84
CA HIS A 244 -17.83 -0.84 -9.37
C HIS A 244 -17.47 -1.16 -7.91
N PHE A 245 -16.58 -0.38 -7.29
CA PHE A 245 -16.46 -0.41 -5.84
C PHE A 245 -17.78 -0.01 -5.17
N LYS A 246 -18.52 0.95 -5.76
CA LYS A 246 -19.81 1.43 -5.26
C LYS A 246 -20.97 0.64 -5.87
N ASN A 247 -20.94 0.47 -7.19
CA ASN A 247 -22.03 -0.07 -7.98
C ASN A 247 -21.84 -1.57 -8.25
N GLU A 248 -22.93 -2.27 -8.59
CA GLU A 248 -22.84 -3.67 -9.00
C GLU A 248 -22.09 -3.83 -10.32
N ILE A 249 -21.48 -5.00 -10.51
CA ILE A 249 -20.73 -5.37 -11.73
C ILE A 249 -21.27 -6.69 -12.27
N SER A 250 -21.47 -6.78 -13.58
CA SER A 250 -21.84 -8.04 -14.23
C SER A 250 -20.63 -8.96 -14.38
N GLU A 251 -20.86 -10.26 -14.48
CA GLU A 251 -19.78 -11.24 -14.68
C GLU A 251 -18.95 -10.97 -15.94
N GLU A 252 -19.61 -10.59 -17.05
CA GLU A 252 -18.93 -10.24 -18.31
C GLU A 252 -17.98 -9.04 -18.14
N LEU A 253 -18.48 -7.96 -17.53
CA LEU A 253 -17.67 -6.76 -17.28
C LEU A 253 -16.52 -7.03 -16.31
N PHE A 254 -16.74 -7.88 -15.31
CA PHE A 254 -15.69 -8.29 -14.39
C PHE A 254 -14.54 -9.00 -15.11
N TYR A 255 -14.83 -9.96 -16.00
CA TYR A 255 -13.76 -10.66 -16.72
C TYR A 255 -13.07 -9.77 -17.75
N GLU A 256 -13.76 -8.79 -18.35
CA GLU A 256 -13.10 -7.75 -19.14
C GLU A 256 -12.11 -6.94 -18.28
N LEU A 257 -12.57 -6.47 -17.11
CA LEU A 257 -11.75 -5.73 -16.16
C LEU A 257 -10.56 -6.55 -15.66
N LYS A 258 -10.77 -7.84 -15.34
CA LYS A 258 -9.70 -8.76 -14.94
C LYS A 258 -8.61 -8.80 -15.99
N ASN A 259 -8.98 -9.03 -17.26
CA ASN A 259 -8.01 -9.10 -18.36
C ASN A 259 -7.23 -7.79 -18.55
N ASP A 260 -7.89 -6.65 -18.37
CA ASP A 260 -7.22 -5.35 -18.48
C ASP A 260 -6.25 -5.12 -17.33
N VAL A 261 -6.62 -5.47 -16.09
CA VAL A 261 -5.74 -5.35 -14.92
C VAL A 261 -4.52 -6.25 -15.08
N PHE A 262 -4.69 -7.50 -15.51
CA PHE A 262 -3.56 -8.41 -15.77
C PHE A 262 -2.57 -7.83 -16.78
N LYS A 263 -3.05 -7.23 -17.87
CA LYS A 263 -2.19 -6.57 -18.86
C LYS A 263 -1.53 -5.31 -18.30
N LEU A 264 -2.30 -4.45 -17.65
CA LEU A 264 -1.84 -3.16 -17.17
C LEU A 264 -0.83 -3.29 -16.03
N ALA A 265 -0.93 -4.32 -15.19
CA ALA A 265 -0.01 -4.56 -14.08
C ALA A 265 1.47 -4.63 -14.52
N HIS A 266 1.75 -5.10 -15.74
CA HIS A 266 3.11 -5.12 -16.32
C HIS A 266 3.49 -3.82 -17.05
N LEU A 267 2.54 -2.93 -17.30
CA LEU A 267 2.75 -1.68 -18.03
C LEU A 267 2.78 -0.44 -17.13
N VAL A 268 2.43 -0.59 -15.85
CA VAL A 268 2.52 0.47 -14.84
C VAL A 268 3.76 0.25 -13.95
N GLY A 269 4.08 1.24 -13.10
CA GLY A 269 5.11 1.06 -12.06
C GLY A 269 4.65 0.08 -10.98
N GLN A 270 5.60 -0.54 -10.27
CA GLN A 270 5.32 -1.62 -9.31
C GLN A 270 4.29 -1.25 -8.23
N LEU A 271 4.36 -0.03 -7.68
CA LEU A 271 3.38 0.44 -6.69
C LEU A 271 1.98 0.66 -7.27
N ASN A 272 1.89 1.09 -8.53
CA ASN A 272 0.59 1.20 -9.21
C ASN A 272 0.05 -0.20 -9.57
N ALA A 273 0.91 -1.16 -9.90
CA ALA A 273 0.50 -2.54 -10.16
C ALA A 273 -0.06 -3.17 -8.89
N PHE A 274 0.62 -2.95 -7.75
CA PHE A 274 0.16 -3.34 -6.43
C PHE A 274 -1.24 -2.79 -6.13
N ASP A 275 -1.45 -1.48 -6.34
CA ASP A 275 -2.73 -0.83 -6.12
C ASP A 275 -3.87 -1.40 -7.00
N LEU A 276 -3.62 -1.56 -8.31
CA LEU A 276 -4.59 -2.15 -9.24
C LEU A 276 -5.00 -3.56 -8.81
N ILE A 277 -4.03 -4.39 -8.40
CA ILE A 277 -4.28 -5.75 -7.94
C ILE A 277 -5.14 -5.74 -6.67
N LEU A 278 -4.77 -4.93 -5.66
CA LEU A 278 -5.51 -4.90 -4.40
C LEU A 278 -6.92 -4.37 -4.56
N LYS A 279 -7.13 -3.31 -5.33
CA LYS A 279 -8.48 -2.81 -5.63
C LYS A 279 -9.34 -3.86 -6.30
N THR A 280 -8.75 -4.65 -7.19
CA THR A 280 -9.48 -5.75 -7.86
C THR A 280 -9.82 -6.87 -6.88
N ILE A 281 -8.88 -7.25 -6.00
CA ILE A 281 -9.13 -8.23 -4.93
C ILE A 281 -10.27 -7.75 -4.02
N HIS A 282 -10.23 -6.49 -3.56
CA HIS A 282 -11.27 -5.91 -2.71
C HIS A 282 -12.62 -5.84 -3.43
N LEU A 283 -12.64 -5.47 -4.71
CA LEU A 283 -13.85 -5.52 -5.53
C LEU A 283 -14.46 -6.92 -5.55
N ILE A 284 -13.64 -7.95 -5.80
CA ILE A 284 -14.09 -9.34 -5.81
C ILE A 284 -14.64 -9.74 -4.43
N GLN A 285 -13.90 -9.47 -3.36
CA GLN A 285 -14.29 -9.82 -2.00
C GLN A 285 -15.61 -9.18 -1.56
N ILE A 286 -15.85 -7.92 -1.95
CA ILE A 286 -17.02 -7.14 -1.52
C ILE A 286 -18.24 -7.44 -2.39
N LYS A 287 -18.06 -7.58 -3.71
CA LYS A 287 -19.19 -7.64 -4.67
C LYS A 287 -19.48 -9.05 -5.19
N LEU A 288 -18.46 -9.86 -5.43
CA LEU A 288 -18.60 -11.09 -6.21
C LEU A 288 -18.52 -12.35 -5.35
N ALA A 289 -17.52 -12.46 -4.49
CA ALA A 289 -17.32 -13.59 -3.59
C ALA A 289 -18.50 -13.90 -2.64
N PRO A 290 -19.30 -12.90 -2.18
CA PRO A 290 -20.51 -13.17 -1.42
C PRO A 290 -21.63 -13.81 -2.25
N ILE A 291 -21.64 -13.60 -3.57
CA ILE A 291 -22.64 -14.12 -4.50
C ILE A 291 -22.27 -15.54 -4.93
N ASP A 292 -21.02 -15.74 -5.36
CA ASP A 292 -20.52 -17.04 -5.81
C ASP A 292 -19.07 -17.25 -5.35
N ARG A 293 -18.79 -18.43 -4.79
CA ARG A 293 -17.46 -18.75 -4.28
C ARG A 293 -16.44 -19.01 -5.39
N LYS A 294 -16.86 -19.23 -6.63
CA LYS A 294 -15.92 -19.41 -7.75
C LYS A 294 -14.92 -18.24 -7.83
N TYR A 295 -15.36 -17.04 -7.46
CA TYR A 295 -14.55 -15.83 -7.53
C TYR A 295 -13.37 -15.80 -6.54
N TYR A 296 -13.33 -16.68 -5.53
CA TYR A 296 -12.12 -16.83 -4.72
C TYR A 296 -10.93 -17.36 -5.54
N HIS A 297 -11.18 -18.13 -6.61
CA HIS A 297 -10.10 -18.53 -7.53
C HIS A 297 -9.52 -17.32 -8.27
N ASP A 298 -10.36 -16.34 -8.65
CA ASP A 298 -9.87 -15.11 -9.28
C ASP A 298 -8.97 -14.29 -8.34
N ILE A 299 -9.27 -14.27 -7.04
CA ILE A 299 -8.38 -13.63 -6.05
C ILE A 299 -7.02 -14.36 -5.98
N VAL A 300 -7.02 -15.70 -6.05
CA VAL A 300 -5.77 -16.47 -6.08
C VAL A 300 -4.96 -16.19 -7.34
N ASP A 301 -5.60 -16.05 -8.51
CA ASP A 301 -4.91 -15.66 -9.74
C ASP A 301 -4.23 -14.29 -9.59
N PHE A 302 -4.92 -13.32 -8.98
CA PHE A 302 -4.33 -12.02 -8.65
C PHE A 302 -3.23 -12.10 -7.60
N GLY A 303 -3.35 -13.00 -6.62
CA GLY A 303 -2.28 -13.31 -5.68
C GLY A 303 -1.03 -13.87 -6.35
N LYS A 304 -1.19 -14.72 -7.37
CA LYS A 304 -0.08 -15.25 -8.18
C LYS A 304 0.57 -14.15 -9.02
N LEU A 305 -0.23 -13.30 -9.67
CA LEU A 305 0.28 -12.11 -10.39
C LEU A 305 1.05 -11.17 -9.45
N PHE A 306 0.51 -10.93 -8.25
CA PHE A 306 1.18 -10.15 -7.21
C PHE A 306 2.56 -10.72 -6.87
N CYS A 307 2.68 -12.05 -6.78
CA CYS A 307 3.96 -12.69 -6.51
C CYS A 307 4.93 -12.58 -7.70
N GLU A 308 4.42 -12.79 -8.91
CA GLU A 308 5.20 -12.70 -10.15
C GLU A 308 5.90 -11.35 -10.31
N LEU A 309 5.24 -10.25 -9.93
CA LEU A 309 5.76 -8.90 -10.07
C LEU A 309 6.88 -8.54 -9.08
N LYS A 310 7.13 -9.38 -8.06
CA LYS A 310 8.23 -9.22 -7.09
C LYS A 310 8.34 -7.82 -6.48
N ILE A 311 7.20 -7.17 -6.25
CA ILE A 311 7.08 -5.76 -5.84
C ILE A 311 7.90 -5.45 -4.58
N PHE A 312 7.98 -6.37 -3.63
CA PHE A 312 8.66 -6.17 -2.35
C PHE A 312 10.14 -6.61 -2.35
N GLU A 313 10.56 -7.48 -3.28
CA GLU A 313 11.99 -7.84 -3.42
C GLU A 313 12.82 -6.64 -3.89
N THR A 314 12.23 -5.78 -4.72
CA THR A 314 12.91 -4.63 -5.32
C THR A 314 12.74 -3.34 -4.50
N ASN A 315 11.95 -3.35 -3.42
CA ASN A 315 11.63 -2.19 -2.60
C ASN A 315 11.68 -2.54 -1.09
N GLU A 316 12.89 -2.77 -0.54
CA GLU A 316 13.08 -3.25 0.84
C GLU A 316 12.47 -2.32 1.93
N GLU A 317 12.32 -1.04 1.62
CA GLU A 317 11.72 -0.04 2.52
C GLU A 317 10.19 -0.12 2.58
N VAL A 318 9.55 -0.65 1.53
CA VAL A 318 8.09 -0.77 1.48
C VAL A 318 7.66 -1.98 2.30
N LYS A 319 6.87 -1.77 3.34
CA LYS A 319 6.32 -2.85 4.16
C LYS A 319 4.91 -3.22 3.72
N ILE A 320 4.65 -4.52 3.66
CA ILE A 320 3.31 -5.04 3.37
C ILE A 320 2.43 -4.90 4.62
N SER A 321 1.12 -4.81 4.45
CA SER A 321 0.18 -4.80 5.57
C SER A 321 -0.32 -6.22 5.89
N ILE A 322 -0.68 -6.47 7.16
CA ILE A 322 -1.36 -7.71 7.56
C ILE A 322 -2.67 -7.91 6.76
N GLY A 323 -3.39 -6.82 6.45
CA GLY A 323 -4.61 -6.87 5.65
C GLY A 323 -4.35 -7.48 4.29
N THR A 324 -3.35 -6.96 3.59
CA THR A 324 -2.90 -7.46 2.28
C THR A 324 -2.54 -8.95 2.30
N ILE A 325 -1.79 -9.39 3.33
CA ILE A 325 -1.45 -10.81 3.49
C ILE A 325 -2.74 -11.65 3.60
N ASN A 326 -3.67 -11.24 4.46
CA ASN A 326 -4.92 -11.97 4.66
C ASN A 326 -5.82 -11.96 3.41
N ASP A 327 -5.85 -10.85 2.66
CA ASP A 327 -6.66 -10.68 1.46
C ASP A 327 -6.28 -11.66 0.34
N ILE A 328 -5.03 -12.12 0.32
CA ILE A 328 -4.52 -13.12 -0.64
C ILE A 328 -4.53 -14.53 -0.03
N PHE A 329 -4.01 -14.65 1.20
CA PHE A 329 -3.85 -15.94 1.88
C PHE A 329 -5.18 -16.64 2.17
N LEU A 330 -6.17 -15.95 2.73
CA LEU A 330 -7.43 -16.58 3.14
C LEU A 330 -8.24 -17.13 1.94
N PRO A 331 -8.37 -16.42 0.81
CA PRO A 331 -8.95 -16.97 -0.41
C PRO A 331 -8.28 -18.25 -0.90
N ALA A 332 -6.95 -18.32 -0.90
CA ALA A 332 -6.23 -19.54 -1.28
C ALA A 332 -6.56 -20.73 -0.37
N VAL A 333 -6.66 -20.48 0.93
CA VAL A 333 -7.12 -21.48 1.90
C VAL A 333 -8.57 -21.90 1.64
N ILE A 334 -9.45 -20.97 1.27
CA ILE A 334 -10.87 -21.26 0.95
C ILE A 334 -10.97 -22.19 -0.27
N VAL A 335 -10.20 -21.93 -1.32
CA VAL A 335 -10.18 -22.77 -2.54
C VAL A 335 -9.28 -24.01 -2.42
N LYS A 336 -8.71 -24.24 -1.23
CA LYS A 336 -7.88 -25.40 -0.88
C LYS A 336 -6.53 -25.48 -1.60
N GLU A 337 -6.00 -24.35 -2.09
CA GLU A 337 -4.61 -24.25 -2.57
C GLU A 337 -3.64 -24.13 -1.38
N TYR A 338 -3.62 -25.14 -0.51
CA TYR A 338 -2.90 -25.08 0.77
C TYR A 338 -1.39 -24.98 0.64
N ASP A 339 -0.80 -25.65 -0.34
CA ASP A 339 0.65 -25.66 -0.53
C ASP A 339 1.12 -24.29 -1.03
N TRP A 340 0.42 -23.73 -2.02
CA TRP A 340 0.66 -22.37 -2.48
C TRP A 340 0.45 -21.33 -1.37
N ALA A 341 -0.63 -21.46 -0.57
CA ALA A 341 -0.89 -20.55 0.54
C ALA A 341 0.20 -20.61 1.63
N GLU A 342 0.79 -21.78 1.84
CA GLU A 342 1.91 -21.96 2.77
C GLU A 342 3.18 -21.29 2.26
N GLU A 343 3.53 -21.52 1.00
CA GLU A 343 4.67 -20.87 0.33
C GLU A 343 4.53 -19.35 0.37
N PHE A 344 3.37 -18.83 -0.06
CA PHE A 344 3.04 -17.41 -0.02
C PHE A 344 3.22 -16.83 1.40
N ALA A 345 2.67 -17.47 2.42
CA ALA A 345 2.76 -16.96 3.79
C ALA A 345 4.21 -16.92 4.30
N ARG A 346 5.00 -17.96 4.02
CA ARG A 346 6.41 -18.04 4.45
C ARG A 346 7.26 -16.96 3.81
N GLU A 347 7.03 -16.67 2.55
CA GLU A 347 7.73 -15.64 1.79
C GLU A 347 7.25 -14.24 2.18
N TYR A 348 5.95 -13.95 2.05
CA TYR A 348 5.46 -12.59 2.12
C TYR A 348 5.30 -12.03 3.53
N CYS A 349 5.20 -12.90 4.56
CA CYS A 349 5.26 -12.41 5.94
C CYS A 349 6.62 -11.77 6.29
N GLN A 350 7.69 -12.07 5.53
CA GLN A 350 9.01 -11.45 5.76
C GLN A 350 9.07 -9.96 5.41
N TYR A 351 8.11 -9.47 4.61
CA TYR A 351 8.01 -8.06 4.23
C TYR A 351 7.13 -7.24 5.18
N LEU A 352 6.60 -7.84 6.26
CA LEU A 352 5.92 -7.11 7.34
C LEU A 352 6.94 -6.36 8.20
N GLU A 353 6.44 -5.43 9.03
CA GLU A 353 7.21 -4.88 10.14
C GLU A 353 7.75 -6.00 11.04
N GLU A 354 8.96 -5.83 11.57
CA GLU A 354 9.73 -6.88 12.27
C GLU A 354 8.95 -7.51 13.43
N ASP A 355 8.18 -6.70 14.18
CA ASP A 355 7.37 -7.14 15.31
C ASP A 355 6.10 -7.91 14.90
N LEU A 356 5.72 -7.86 13.62
CA LEU A 356 4.52 -8.50 13.07
C LEU A 356 4.82 -9.80 12.33
N LYS A 357 6.04 -10.01 11.83
CA LYS A 357 6.42 -11.15 10.96
C LYS A 357 6.07 -12.51 11.57
N GLU A 358 6.65 -12.82 12.73
CA GLU A 358 6.48 -14.10 13.41
C GLU A 358 5.01 -14.31 13.81
N ASN A 359 4.36 -13.25 14.30
CA ASN A 359 2.99 -13.30 14.77
C ASN A 359 2.01 -13.64 13.63
N GLN A 360 2.17 -13.00 12.47
CA GLN A 360 1.34 -13.24 11.30
C GLN A 360 1.65 -14.59 10.63
N LEU A 361 2.91 -15.00 10.57
CA LEU A 361 3.28 -16.31 10.04
C LEU A 361 2.67 -17.44 10.89
N ASN A 362 2.75 -17.34 12.22
CA ASN A 362 2.10 -18.29 13.13
C ASN A 362 0.58 -18.31 12.94
N TYR A 363 -0.06 -17.16 12.73
CA TYR A 363 -1.48 -17.12 12.38
C TYR A 363 -1.76 -17.91 11.08
N CYS A 364 -1.05 -17.63 10.00
CA CYS A 364 -1.23 -18.33 8.73
C CYS A 364 -1.02 -19.85 8.85
N LEU A 365 0.07 -20.28 9.48
CA LEU A 365 0.38 -21.71 9.68
C LEU A 365 -0.64 -22.40 10.60
N GLY A 366 -1.13 -21.69 11.63
CA GLY A 366 -2.20 -22.17 12.50
C GLY A 366 -3.51 -22.40 11.73
N VAL A 367 -3.88 -21.46 10.86
CA VAL A 367 -5.06 -21.58 9.97
C VAL A 367 -4.92 -22.76 9.00
N LEU A 368 -3.76 -22.92 8.35
CA LEU A 368 -3.49 -24.02 7.43
C LEU A 368 -3.54 -25.37 8.13
N SER A 369 -2.92 -25.49 9.30
CA SER A 369 -2.88 -26.72 10.08
C SER A 369 -4.30 -27.16 10.48
N PHE A 370 -5.15 -26.21 10.90
CA PHE A 370 -6.56 -26.48 11.16
C PHE A 370 -7.27 -27.03 9.92
N LYS A 371 -7.07 -26.37 8.76
CA LYS A 371 -7.73 -26.76 7.50
C LYS A 371 -7.26 -28.10 6.95
N ARG A 372 -6.02 -28.50 7.28
CA ARG A 372 -5.46 -29.82 6.98
C ARG A 372 -5.82 -30.88 8.04
N GLY A 373 -6.65 -30.55 9.03
CA GLY A 373 -7.10 -31.48 10.08
C GLY A 373 -6.07 -31.75 11.19
N ARG A 374 -4.99 -30.98 11.25
CA ARG A 374 -3.92 -31.09 12.26
C ARG A 374 -4.19 -30.10 13.39
N TYR A 375 -5.14 -30.46 14.24
CA TYR A 375 -5.69 -29.53 15.25
C TYR A 375 -4.72 -29.19 16.38
N GLU A 376 -3.95 -30.16 16.88
CA GLU A 376 -2.93 -29.90 17.91
C GLU A 376 -1.82 -28.98 17.38
N GLU A 377 -1.37 -29.21 16.15
CA GLU A 377 -0.39 -28.35 15.48
C GLU A 377 -0.94 -26.93 15.27
N SER A 378 -2.22 -26.82 14.86
CA SER A 378 -2.90 -25.53 14.77
C SER A 378 -2.86 -24.77 16.10
N LEU A 379 -3.19 -25.42 17.22
CA LEU A 379 -3.12 -24.79 18.54
C LEU A 379 -1.70 -24.38 18.93
N ASN A 380 -0.68 -25.19 18.60
CA ASN A 380 0.72 -24.84 18.88
C ASN A 380 1.13 -23.52 18.20
N PHE A 381 0.80 -23.37 16.90
CA PHE A 381 1.05 -22.12 16.19
C PHE A 381 0.24 -20.95 16.78
N LEU A 382 -1.06 -21.15 17.01
CA LEU A 382 -1.96 -20.09 17.49
C LEU A 382 -1.61 -19.60 18.92
N ASN A 383 -1.19 -20.51 19.81
CA ASN A 383 -0.76 -20.17 21.17
C ASN A 383 0.55 -19.36 21.21
N SER A 384 1.35 -19.42 20.13
CA SER A 384 2.60 -18.66 20.00
C SER A 384 2.35 -17.20 19.59
N ILE A 385 1.10 -16.83 19.29
CA ILE A 385 0.71 -15.50 18.84
C ILE A 385 0.56 -14.55 20.03
N LYS A 386 1.25 -13.41 19.98
CA LYS A 386 1.01 -12.28 20.88
C LYS A 386 -0.27 -11.55 20.46
N LEU A 387 -1.34 -11.76 21.23
CA LEU A 387 -2.66 -11.19 20.96
C LEU A 387 -2.78 -9.74 21.49
N THR A 388 -2.24 -8.78 20.74
CA THR A 388 -2.19 -7.36 21.15
C THR A 388 -3.38 -6.56 20.66
N THR A 389 -3.92 -6.89 19.49
CA THR A 389 -5.05 -6.15 18.89
C THR A 389 -6.38 -6.87 19.06
N PHE A 390 -7.48 -6.11 18.95
CA PHE A 390 -8.82 -6.69 18.92
C PHE A 390 -8.97 -7.69 17.76
N GLN A 391 -8.48 -7.32 16.57
CA GLN A 391 -8.56 -8.14 15.35
C GLN A 391 -7.90 -9.51 15.53
N GLN A 392 -6.70 -9.55 16.13
CA GLN A 392 -5.97 -10.78 16.38
C GLN A 392 -6.71 -11.66 17.38
N LYS A 393 -7.16 -11.10 18.51
CA LYS A 393 -7.98 -11.83 19.50
C LYS A 393 -9.22 -12.41 18.86
N HIS A 394 -9.94 -11.58 18.11
CA HIS A 394 -11.14 -11.99 17.40
C HIS A 394 -10.88 -13.20 16.49
N SER A 395 -9.90 -13.13 15.59
CA SER A 395 -9.64 -14.21 14.64
C SER A 395 -9.12 -15.49 15.31
N VAL A 396 -8.18 -15.38 16.25
CA VAL A 396 -7.58 -16.54 16.92
C VAL A 396 -8.56 -17.28 17.82
N TYR A 397 -9.44 -16.57 18.54
CA TYR A 397 -10.41 -17.21 19.43
C TYR A 397 -11.42 -18.09 18.68
N TYR A 398 -11.81 -17.73 17.46
CA TYR A 398 -12.62 -18.63 16.63
C TYR A 398 -11.88 -19.93 16.30
N TYR A 399 -10.59 -19.85 15.95
CA TYR A 399 -9.81 -21.05 15.69
C TYR A 399 -9.57 -21.87 16.96
N TYR A 400 -9.42 -21.26 18.14
CA TYR A 400 -9.42 -22.02 19.40
C TYR A 400 -10.72 -22.81 19.59
N LEU A 401 -11.88 -22.15 19.41
CA LEU A 401 -13.17 -22.82 19.50
C LEU A 401 -13.28 -23.98 18.52
N MET A 402 -12.95 -23.75 17.25
CA MET A 402 -13.03 -24.78 16.22
C MET A 402 -12.08 -25.94 16.50
N ASN A 403 -10.83 -25.68 16.88
CA ASN A 403 -9.87 -26.73 17.25
C ASN A 403 -10.39 -27.58 18.43
N TYR A 404 -10.86 -26.96 19.51
CA TYR A 404 -11.37 -27.70 20.66
C TYR A 404 -12.63 -28.50 20.34
N ILE A 405 -13.52 -27.98 19.49
CA ILE A 405 -14.69 -28.74 19.01
C ILE A 405 -14.24 -29.96 18.22
N GLU A 406 -13.33 -29.81 17.27
CA GLU A 406 -12.87 -30.92 16.42
C GLU A 406 -12.11 -32.00 17.21
N MET A 407 -11.36 -31.60 18.24
CA MET A 407 -10.69 -32.54 19.15
C MET A 407 -11.61 -33.10 20.24
N ARG A 408 -12.90 -32.73 20.27
CA ARG A 408 -13.86 -33.09 21.33
C ARG A 408 -13.44 -32.66 22.74
N ALA A 409 -12.60 -31.62 22.84
CA ALA A 409 -12.20 -30.99 24.09
C ALA A 409 -13.24 -29.96 24.53
N PHE A 410 -14.47 -30.42 24.80
CA PHE A 410 -15.62 -29.53 24.93
C PHE A 410 -15.56 -28.59 26.16
N GLU A 411 -14.92 -29.02 27.26
CA GLU A 411 -14.70 -28.15 28.42
C GLU A 411 -13.81 -26.95 28.07
N ASN A 412 -12.74 -27.18 27.30
CA ASN A 412 -11.87 -26.13 26.76
C ASN A 412 -12.63 -25.24 25.78
N ALA A 413 -13.49 -25.81 24.93
CA ALA A 413 -14.33 -25.06 24.01
C ALA A 413 -15.30 -24.12 24.75
N LEU A 414 -15.98 -24.61 25.79
CA LEU A 414 -16.89 -23.81 26.63
C LEU A 414 -16.15 -22.69 27.37
N SER A 415 -14.99 -23.01 27.95
CA SER A 415 -14.15 -22.02 28.65
C SER A 415 -13.69 -20.92 27.70
N THR A 416 -13.23 -21.29 26.50
CA THR A 416 -12.83 -20.36 25.44
C THR A 416 -14.02 -19.50 24.99
N LEU A 417 -15.19 -20.09 24.83
CA LEU A 417 -16.40 -19.40 24.40
C LEU A 417 -16.83 -18.35 25.43
N GLN A 418 -16.78 -18.68 26.72
CA GLN A 418 -17.10 -17.75 27.79
C GLN A 418 -16.10 -16.59 27.83
N ALA A 419 -14.80 -16.89 27.74
CA ALA A 419 -13.77 -15.86 27.65
C ALA A 419 -13.97 -14.95 26.42
N PHE A 420 -14.36 -15.53 25.28
CA PHE A 420 -14.61 -14.74 24.07
C PHE A 420 -15.83 -13.81 24.22
N LYS A 421 -16.94 -14.33 24.78
CA LYS A 421 -18.13 -13.51 25.06
C LYS A 421 -17.80 -12.36 26.02
N GLN A 422 -17.05 -12.63 27.08
CA GLN A 422 -16.63 -11.60 28.03
C GLN A 422 -15.77 -10.54 27.34
N PHE A 423 -14.83 -10.96 26.50
CA PHE A 423 -14.02 -10.04 25.70
C PHE A 423 -14.86 -9.09 24.85
N PHE A 424 -15.95 -9.53 24.22
CA PHE A 424 -16.87 -8.63 23.51
C PHE A 424 -17.61 -7.67 24.45
N ILE A 425 -18.03 -8.11 25.63
CA ILE A 425 -18.75 -7.28 26.61
C ILE A 425 -17.86 -6.16 27.15
N ASP A 426 -16.58 -6.45 27.38
CA ASP A 426 -15.62 -5.50 27.93
C ASP A 426 -15.26 -4.35 26.96
N GLN A 427 -15.56 -4.50 25.66
CA GLN A 427 -15.28 -3.50 24.64
C GLN A 427 -16.42 -2.49 24.52
N LYS A 428 -16.22 -1.30 25.09
CA LYS A 428 -17.22 -0.21 25.08
C LYS A 428 -17.58 0.30 23.68
N ASN A 429 -16.66 0.22 22.72
CA ASN A 429 -16.84 0.68 21.34
C ASN A 429 -16.43 -0.42 20.35
N LEU A 430 -17.31 -1.39 20.13
CA LEU A 430 -17.14 -2.36 19.04
C LEU A 430 -17.43 -1.68 17.69
N PRO A 431 -16.49 -1.72 16.73
CA PRO A 431 -16.79 -1.29 15.37
C PRO A 431 -18.00 -2.03 14.84
N VAL A 432 -18.85 -1.35 14.06
CA VAL A 432 -20.12 -1.89 13.54
C VAL A 432 -19.92 -3.25 12.86
N PHE A 433 -18.82 -3.39 12.12
CA PHE A 433 -18.42 -4.63 11.45
C PHE A 433 -18.28 -5.85 12.39
N PHE A 434 -17.92 -5.65 13.66
CA PHE A 434 -17.73 -6.74 14.63
C PHE A 434 -18.97 -7.06 15.47
N GLN A 435 -20.07 -6.31 15.32
CA GLN A 435 -21.28 -6.56 16.09
C GLN A 435 -21.93 -7.90 15.72
N ASP A 436 -21.85 -8.30 14.45
CA ASP A 436 -22.37 -9.58 13.98
C ASP A 436 -21.53 -10.78 14.44
N ALA A 437 -20.25 -10.56 14.71
CA ALA A 437 -19.37 -11.60 15.22
C ALA A 437 -19.83 -12.11 16.59
N ASN A 438 -20.09 -11.22 17.53
CA ASN A 438 -20.57 -11.61 18.86
C ASN A 438 -21.89 -12.41 18.77
N LYS A 439 -22.82 -11.98 17.91
CA LYS A 439 -24.09 -12.67 17.69
C LYS A 439 -23.92 -14.10 17.16
N SER A 440 -22.82 -14.39 16.44
CA SER A 440 -22.55 -15.72 15.89
C SER A 440 -22.06 -16.74 16.91
N LEU A 441 -21.55 -16.31 18.07
CA LEU A 441 -21.07 -17.18 19.14
C LEU A 441 -22.17 -18.09 19.72
N LYS A 442 -23.45 -17.74 19.54
CA LYS A 442 -24.57 -18.60 19.92
C LYS A 442 -24.59 -19.91 19.14
N TYR A 443 -24.19 -19.90 17.87
CA TYR A 443 -24.19 -21.11 17.04
C TYR A 443 -23.09 -22.08 17.51
N PHE A 444 -21.90 -21.55 17.84
CA PHE A 444 -20.83 -22.35 18.45
C PHE A 444 -21.25 -22.94 19.80
N HIS A 445 -21.96 -22.18 20.63
CA HIS A 445 -22.49 -22.69 21.89
C HIS A 445 -23.41 -23.90 21.70
N GLU A 446 -24.35 -23.79 20.75
CA GLU A 446 -25.31 -24.86 20.49
C GLU A 446 -24.63 -26.10 19.90
N ILE A 447 -23.68 -25.92 18.97
CA ILE A 447 -22.87 -27.02 18.43
C ILE A 447 -22.16 -27.77 19.55
N ILE A 448 -21.47 -27.06 20.46
CA ILE A 448 -20.74 -27.69 21.57
C ILE A 448 -21.70 -28.49 22.46
N LYS A 449 -22.86 -27.91 22.80
CA LYS A 449 -23.85 -28.56 23.66
C LYS A 449 -24.46 -29.81 23.01
N CYS A 450 -24.83 -29.73 21.73
CA CYS A 450 -25.39 -30.86 20.99
C CYS A 450 -24.38 -32.01 20.87
N GLU A 451 -23.12 -31.71 20.55
CA GLU A 451 -22.04 -32.72 20.48
C GLU A 451 -21.77 -33.37 21.86
N MET A 452 -21.77 -32.59 22.94
CA MET A 452 -21.61 -33.12 24.31
C MET A 452 -22.76 -34.03 24.75
N ASP A 453 -23.99 -33.61 24.49
CA ASP A 453 -25.21 -34.30 24.95
C ASP A 453 -25.66 -35.42 24.00
N GLY A 454 -25.02 -35.57 22.83
CA GLY A 454 -25.47 -36.47 21.77
C GLY A 454 -26.85 -36.11 21.21
N LYS A 455 -27.18 -34.81 21.18
CA LYS A 455 -28.49 -34.28 20.75
C LYS A 455 -28.41 -33.70 19.35
N ARG A 456 -29.57 -33.67 18.69
CA ARG A 456 -29.73 -32.97 17.42
C ARG A 456 -29.84 -31.47 17.63
N ILE A 457 -29.45 -30.71 16.63
CA ILE A 457 -29.59 -29.25 16.62
C ILE A 457 -31.02 -28.83 16.30
N ASP A 458 -31.44 -27.68 16.81
CA ASP A 458 -32.74 -27.09 16.44
C ASP A 458 -32.73 -26.68 14.96
N GLY A 459 -33.65 -27.25 14.18
CA GLY A 459 -33.82 -26.94 12.76
C GLY A 459 -34.14 -25.47 12.50
N LEU A 460 -34.84 -24.79 13.42
CA LEU A 460 -35.09 -23.34 13.30
C LEU A 460 -33.79 -22.54 13.43
N LEU A 461 -32.89 -22.95 14.33
CA LEU A 461 -31.59 -22.30 14.49
C LEU A 461 -30.68 -22.55 13.28
N TYR A 462 -30.74 -23.75 12.69
CA TYR A 462 -30.02 -24.07 11.45
C TYR A 462 -30.48 -23.18 10.29
N GLU A 463 -31.79 -23.07 10.06
CA GLU A 463 -32.33 -22.20 9.02
C GLU A 463 -32.02 -20.72 9.28
N GLU A 464 -32.04 -20.28 10.55
CA GLU A 464 -31.63 -18.93 10.94
C GLU A 464 -30.16 -18.65 10.57
N ALA A 465 -29.26 -19.57 10.90
CA ALA A 465 -27.83 -19.45 10.56
C ALA A 465 -27.61 -19.46 9.04
N LYS A 466 -28.38 -20.26 8.30
CA LYS A 466 -28.30 -20.35 6.84
C LYS A 466 -28.78 -19.07 6.16
N ALA A 467 -29.89 -18.51 6.63
CA ALA A 467 -30.51 -17.30 6.10
C ALA A 467 -29.70 -16.02 6.37
N LYS A 468 -28.87 -15.99 7.43
CA LYS A 468 -28.05 -14.82 7.75
C LYS A 468 -27.01 -14.56 6.65
N SER A 469 -26.93 -13.33 6.13
CA SER A 469 -26.09 -12.98 4.97
C SER A 469 -24.62 -13.32 5.16
N SER A 470 -24.00 -12.92 6.29
CA SER A 470 -22.61 -13.22 6.60
C SER A 470 -22.34 -13.22 8.11
N PHE A 471 -21.43 -14.10 8.57
CA PHE A 471 -20.82 -14.06 9.90
C PHE A 471 -19.51 -14.89 9.92
N PRO A 472 -18.62 -14.68 10.91
CA PRO A 472 -17.33 -15.37 10.97
C PRO A 472 -17.47 -16.89 10.92
N HIS A 473 -16.70 -17.54 10.06
CA HIS A 473 -16.67 -18.99 9.89
C HIS A 473 -18.02 -19.66 9.62
N LYS A 474 -18.97 -18.96 8.97
CA LYS A 474 -20.29 -19.50 8.59
C LYS A 474 -20.21 -20.88 7.95
N ILE A 475 -19.26 -21.12 7.05
CA ILE A 475 -19.09 -22.41 6.36
C ILE A 475 -18.93 -23.55 7.37
N TYR A 476 -17.97 -23.41 8.28
CA TYR A 476 -17.69 -24.39 9.31
C TYR A 476 -18.90 -24.63 10.20
N VAL A 477 -19.57 -23.54 10.61
CA VAL A 477 -20.76 -23.62 11.46
C VAL A 477 -21.86 -24.40 10.75
N ILE A 478 -22.22 -24.04 9.52
CA ILE A 478 -23.27 -24.71 8.76
C ILE A 478 -22.96 -26.20 8.53
N GLU A 479 -21.73 -26.53 8.11
CA GLU A 479 -21.30 -27.93 7.93
C GLU A 479 -21.38 -28.75 9.23
N LYS A 480 -21.10 -28.14 10.38
CA LYS A 480 -21.24 -28.80 11.69
C LYS A 480 -22.71 -28.97 12.09
N MET A 481 -23.52 -27.93 11.92
CA MET A 481 -24.95 -28.00 12.22
C MET A 481 -25.65 -29.07 11.36
N GLU A 482 -25.28 -29.22 10.08
CA GLU A 482 -25.83 -30.25 9.17
C GLU A 482 -25.53 -31.67 9.64
N LYS A 483 -24.33 -31.92 10.17
CA LYS A 483 -23.96 -33.23 10.74
C LYS A 483 -24.73 -33.55 12.02
N LEU A 484 -25.30 -32.54 12.68
CA LEU A 484 -26.04 -32.64 13.93
C LEU A 484 -27.57 -32.55 13.72
N MET A 485 -28.07 -32.49 12.49
CA MET A 485 -29.50 -32.65 12.19
C MET A 485 -29.90 -34.13 12.18
#